data_AF-A0A257X975-F1
#
_entry.id   AF-A0A257X975-F1
#
_cell.length_a   1.000
_cell.length_b   1.000
_cell.length_c   1.000
_cell.angle_alpha   90.00
_cell.angle_beta   90.00
_cell.angle_gamma   90.00
#
_symmetry.space_group_name_H-M   'P 1'
#
loop_
_entity.id
_entity.type
_entity.pdbx_description
1 polymer ?
#
loop_
_entity_poly.entity_id
_entity_poly.type
_entity_poly.pdbx_seq_one_letter_code
_entity_poly.pdbx_strand_id
1 'polypeptide(L)'
;MSELQISKENGPAVILALIRAAPEDEAPLMILDLMEDWRDELIPLFQSETDRALELSRNGELQENGDWKVPGFGLAFLSEWKAPGTHQRLLEVHKMNDADRDWLIADSLTEDWPQLLAATFEGDLQPITQVVLDQSLDEFARAMPVEAVAALTYHGTLPQEKAESWFASLFEQMEREPCYVWDKLVSVVADLRMTTLLPKISQAFKGHLCDEDYGWSLADLKNVMAGRNPWE
;
A
#
# COMPACT_ATOMS: atom_id res chain seq x y z
N MET A 1 -15.99 -27.25 18.91
CA MET A 1 -16.52 -25.88 18.75
C MET A 1 -18.00 -26.03 18.46
N SER A 2 -18.87 -25.64 19.39
CA SER A 2 -20.31 -25.63 19.11
C SER A 2 -20.56 -24.68 17.96
N GLU A 3 -21.39 -25.07 16.99
CA GLU A 3 -21.89 -24.21 15.93
C GLU A 3 -22.38 -22.90 16.55
N LEU A 4 -21.59 -21.83 16.40
CA LEU A 4 -22.04 -20.48 16.74
C LEU A 4 -23.22 -20.22 15.80
N GLN A 5 -24.44 -20.23 16.33
CA GLN A 5 -25.61 -19.80 15.59
C GLN A 5 -25.49 -18.30 15.36
N ILE A 6 -24.83 -17.94 14.25
CA ILE A 6 -24.81 -16.59 13.72
C ILE A 6 -26.23 -16.30 13.24
N SER A 7 -26.91 -15.40 13.94
CA SER A 7 -28.26 -14.95 13.61
C SER A 7 -28.19 -13.63 12.86
N LYS A 8 -29.30 -13.27 12.19
CA LYS A 8 -29.45 -11.99 11.49
C LYS A 8 -29.29 -10.74 12.39
N GLU A 9 -29.28 -10.87 13.71
CA GLU A 9 -29.19 -9.73 14.63
C GLU A 9 -27.80 -9.54 15.26
N ASN A 10 -26.90 -10.54 15.19
CA ASN A 10 -25.61 -10.49 15.87
C ASN A 10 -24.39 -10.76 14.98
N GLY A 11 -24.58 -11.01 13.68
CA GLY A 11 -23.50 -11.36 12.75
C GLY A 11 -22.30 -10.40 12.74
N PRO A 12 -22.49 -9.09 12.53
CA PRO A 12 -21.36 -8.16 12.47
C PRO A 12 -20.57 -8.11 13.78
N ALA A 13 -21.26 -8.11 14.92
CA ALA A 13 -20.62 -8.12 16.24
C ALA A 13 -19.85 -9.43 16.50
N VAL A 14 -20.40 -10.57 16.06
CA VAL A 14 -19.71 -11.87 16.14
C VAL A 14 -18.47 -11.88 15.25
N ILE A 15 -18.55 -11.35 14.03
CA ILE A 15 -17.42 -11.25 13.10
C ILE A 15 -16.28 -10.43 13.72
N LEU A 16 -16.57 -9.24 14.26
CA LEU A 16 -15.56 -8.43 14.94
C LEU A 16 -14.95 -9.15 16.14
N ALA A 17 -15.76 -9.85 16.94
CA ALA A 17 -15.27 -10.62 18.07
C ALA A 17 -14.36 -11.78 17.64
N LEU A 18 -14.69 -12.45 16.53
CA LEU A 18 -13.87 -13.52 15.96
C LEU A 18 -12.53 -12.99 15.43
N ILE A 19 -12.52 -11.84 14.75
CA ILE A 19 -11.27 -11.20 14.31
C ILE A 19 -10.37 -10.89 15.52
N ARG A 20 -10.92 -10.29 16.59
CA ARG A 20 -10.16 -9.97 17.80
C ARG A 20 -9.62 -11.21 18.51
N ALA A 21 -10.40 -12.29 18.51
CA ALA A 21 -10.05 -13.55 19.16
C ALA A 21 -9.10 -14.44 18.34
N ALA A 22 -8.92 -14.15 17.04
CA ALA A 22 -8.03 -14.93 16.18
C ALA A 22 -6.58 -14.89 16.72
N PRO A 23 -5.84 -16.01 16.70
CA PRO A 23 -4.40 -16.02 16.98
C PRO A 23 -3.65 -15.04 16.07
N GLU A 24 -2.55 -14.47 16.54
CA GLU A 24 -1.78 -13.47 15.77
C GLU A 24 -1.15 -14.05 14.51
N ASP A 25 -0.85 -15.35 14.52
CA ASP A 25 -0.25 -16.13 13.43
C ASP A 25 -1.29 -16.86 12.56
N GLU A 26 -2.59 -16.67 12.81
CA GLU A 26 -3.66 -17.31 12.05
C GLU A 26 -4.57 -16.26 11.41
N ALA A 27 -4.54 -16.19 10.07
CA ALA A 27 -5.55 -15.45 9.33
C ALA A 27 -6.94 -16.03 9.66
N PRO A 28 -7.95 -15.20 9.93
CA PRO A 28 -9.28 -15.70 10.30
C PRO A 28 -10.04 -16.18 9.05
N LEU A 29 -9.52 -17.18 8.35
CA LEU A 29 -10.03 -17.67 7.06
C LEU A 29 -11.50 -18.11 7.14
N MET A 30 -11.92 -18.61 8.30
CA MET A 30 -13.31 -18.99 8.56
C MET A 30 -14.30 -17.82 8.52
N ILE A 31 -13.80 -16.58 8.62
CA ILE A 31 -14.60 -15.36 8.59
C ILE A 31 -14.81 -14.88 7.15
N LEU A 32 -13.94 -15.24 6.20
CA LEU A 32 -13.99 -14.76 4.81
C LEU A 32 -15.33 -15.07 4.14
N ASP A 33 -15.78 -16.32 4.23
CA ASP A 33 -17.05 -16.74 3.63
C ASP A 33 -18.26 -16.12 4.33
N LEU A 34 -18.12 -15.77 5.62
CA LEU A 34 -19.20 -15.18 6.41
C LEU A 34 -19.35 -13.68 6.13
N MET A 35 -18.29 -12.99 5.74
CA MET A 35 -18.29 -11.52 5.64
C MET A 35 -19.16 -10.98 4.50
N GLU A 36 -19.30 -11.71 3.40
CA GLU A 36 -20.07 -11.23 2.25
C GLU A 36 -21.56 -11.08 2.59
N ASP A 37 -22.10 -11.95 3.44
CA ASP A 37 -23.49 -11.89 3.90
C ASP A 37 -23.79 -10.65 4.77
N TRP A 38 -22.75 -9.96 5.25
CA TRP A 38 -22.83 -8.84 6.20
C TRP A 38 -22.07 -7.61 5.73
N ARG A 39 -21.72 -7.54 4.44
CA ARG A 39 -20.89 -6.49 3.87
C ARG A 39 -21.39 -5.09 4.22
N ASP A 40 -22.67 -4.82 4.00
CA ASP A 40 -23.25 -3.47 4.17
C ASP A 40 -23.22 -3.04 5.65
N GLU A 41 -23.38 -3.96 6.58
CA GLU A 41 -23.27 -3.73 8.02
C GLU A 41 -21.82 -3.65 8.51
N LEU A 42 -20.89 -4.38 7.88
CA LEU A 42 -19.48 -4.42 8.26
C LEU A 42 -18.69 -3.22 7.78
N ILE A 43 -19.00 -2.67 6.60
CA ILE A 43 -18.33 -1.49 6.05
C ILE A 43 -18.26 -0.33 7.06
N PRO A 44 -19.37 0.17 7.65
CA PRO A 44 -19.30 1.28 8.58
C PRO A 44 -18.56 0.92 9.89
N LEU A 45 -18.57 -0.35 10.28
CA LEU A 45 -17.85 -0.82 11.47
C LEU A 45 -16.33 -0.84 11.23
N PHE A 46 -15.87 -1.38 10.11
CA PHE A 46 -14.45 -1.34 9.76
C PHE A 46 -13.97 0.09 9.56
N GLN A 47 -14.75 0.93 8.89
CA GLN A 47 -14.42 2.35 8.76
C GLN A 47 -14.25 3.02 10.13
N SER A 48 -15.18 2.77 11.07
CA SER A 48 -15.12 3.34 12.42
C SER A 48 -13.90 2.85 13.21
N GLU A 49 -13.55 1.57 13.10
CA GLU A 49 -12.40 1.00 13.82
C GLU A 49 -11.07 1.47 13.22
N THR A 50 -10.99 1.60 11.88
CA THR A 50 -9.85 2.23 11.21
C THR A 50 -9.70 3.70 11.60
N ASP A 51 -10.79 4.48 11.58
CA ASP A 51 -10.75 5.90 11.95
C ASP A 51 -10.30 6.08 13.40
N ARG A 52 -10.76 5.21 14.30
CA ARG A 52 -10.30 5.17 15.69
C ARG A 52 -8.81 4.85 15.80
N ALA A 53 -8.30 3.88 15.05
CA ALA A 53 -6.88 3.54 15.05
C ALA A 53 -6.02 4.73 14.53
N LEU A 54 -6.45 5.39 13.47
CA LEU A 54 -5.80 6.60 12.95
C LEU A 54 -5.80 7.73 13.99
N GLU A 55 -6.91 7.94 14.72
CA GLU A 55 -6.99 8.94 15.80
C GLU A 55 -6.06 8.61 16.96
N LEU A 56 -6.05 7.36 17.43
CA LEU A 56 -5.16 6.92 18.51
C LEU A 56 -3.69 7.09 18.13
N SER A 57 -3.31 6.80 16.89
CA SER A 57 -1.93 7.01 16.43
C SER A 57 -1.54 8.49 16.46
N ARG A 58 -2.43 9.38 16.00
CA ARG A 58 -2.19 10.84 16.06
C ARG A 58 -2.02 11.35 17.50
N ASN A 59 -2.64 10.69 18.47
CA ASN A 59 -2.53 11.01 19.90
C ASN A 59 -1.35 10.30 20.59
N GLY A 60 -0.65 9.39 19.92
CA GLY A 60 0.42 8.57 20.51
C GLY A 60 -0.10 7.49 21.47
N GLU A 61 -1.33 7.03 21.27
CA GLU A 61 -2.06 6.12 22.16
C GLU A 61 -2.40 4.77 21.49
N LEU A 62 -2.02 4.55 20.22
CA LEU A 62 -2.44 3.38 19.45
C LEU A 62 -2.00 2.07 20.09
N GLN A 63 -0.72 1.94 20.46
CA GLN A 63 -0.21 0.69 21.00
C GLN A 63 -0.75 0.35 22.40
N GLU A 64 -1.18 1.36 23.16
CA GLU A 64 -1.73 1.16 24.51
C GLU A 64 -3.24 0.88 24.49
N ASN A 65 -3.98 1.54 23.60
CA ASN A 65 -5.44 1.61 23.65
C ASN A 65 -6.14 1.14 22.37
N GLY A 66 -5.37 0.76 21.35
CA GLY A 66 -5.85 0.37 20.04
C GLY A 66 -6.16 -1.12 19.91
N ASP A 67 -6.72 -1.44 18.75
CA ASP A 67 -6.77 -2.81 18.22
C ASP A 67 -6.11 -2.78 16.85
N TRP A 68 -5.14 -3.66 16.60
CA TRP A 68 -4.52 -3.76 15.29
C TRP A 68 -5.29 -4.71 14.38
N LYS A 69 -5.94 -5.73 14.92
CA LYS A 69 -6.53 -6.83 14.13
C LYS A 69 -7.69 -6.33 13.31
N VAL A 70 -8.69 -5.72 13.95
CA VAL A 70 -9.89 -5.25 13.23
C VAL A 70 -9.57 -4.23 12.13
N PRO A 71 -8.82 -3.14 12.37
CA PRO A 71 -8.47 -2.20 11.30
C PRO A 71 -7.48 -2.79 10.27
N GLY A 72 -6.52 -3.63 10.68
CA GLY A 72 -5.59 -4.29 9.77
C GLY A 72 -6.30 -5.18 8.76
N PHE A 73 -7.14 -6.11 9.22
CA PHE A 73 -7.97 -6.94 8.34
C PHE A 73 -9.07 -6.14 7.65
N GLY A 74 -9.70 -5.21 8.37
CA GLY A 74 -10.81 -4.39 7.87
C GLY A 74 -10.42 -3.56 6.64
N LEU A 75 -9.20 -3.01 6.60
CA LEU A 75 -8.69 -2.27 5.44
C LEU A 75 -8.59 -3.14 4.17
N ALA A 76 -8.20 -4.41 4.30
CA ALA A 76 -8.18 -5.33 3.16
C ALA A 76 -9.60 -5.56 2.61
N PHE A 77 -10.60 -5.81 3.47
CA PHE A 77 -11.99 -6.00 3.04
C PHE A 77 -12.62 -4.72 2.48
N LEU A 78 -12.38 -3.58 3.14
CA LEU A 78 -12.82 -2.28 2.64
C LEU A 78 -12.24 -1.98 1.25
N SER A 79 -11.04 -2.49 0.95
CA SER A 79 -10.40 -2.35 -0.35
C SER A 79 -11.03 -3.26 -1.40
N GLU A 80 -11.23 -4.54 -1.07
CA GLU A 80 -11.91 -5.52 -1.93
C GLU A 80 -13.33 -5.04 -2.29
N TRP A 81 -14.08 -4.58 -1.30
CA TRP A 81 -15.42 -4.03 -1.48
C TRP A 81 -15.45 -2.64 -2.09
N LYS A 82 -14.29 -2.00 -2.30
CA LYS A 82 -14.16 -0.63 -2.80
C LYS A 82 -15.06 0.34 -2.04
N ALA A 83 -15.08 0.19 -0.72
CA ALA A 83 -15.91 1.02 0.14
C ALA A 83 -15.48 2.49 0.02
N PRO A 84 -16.42 3.46 0.07
CA PRO A 84 -16.08 4.87 -0.07
C PRO A 84 -15.06 5.35 0.95
N GLY A 85 -14.06 6.10 0.48
CA GLY A 85 -13.03 6.70 1.35
C GLY A 85 -11.98 5.71 1.88
N THR A 86 -11.95 4.46 1.40
CA THR A 86 -10.89 3.51 1.76
C THR A 86 -9.53 3.98 1.26
N HIS A 87 -9.45 4.52 0.05
CA HIS A 87 -8.18 5.01 -0.53
C HIS A 87 -7.50 6.03 0.39
N GLN A 88 -8.27 6.99 0.92
CA GLN A 88 -7.73 7.98 1.84
C GLN A 88 -7.25 7.35 3.15
N ARG A 89 -7.98 6.38 3.70
CA ARG A 89 -7.57 5.69 4.93
C ARG A 89 -6.26 4.93 4.74
N LEU A 90 -6.10 4.23 3.61
CA LEU A 90 -4.84 3.57 3.28
C LEU A 90 -3.69 4.59 3.23
N LEU A 91 -3.87 5.74 2.58
CA LEU A 91 -2.87 6.82 2.54
C LEU A 91 -2.58 7.44 3.91
N GLU A 92 -3.57 7.52 4.81
CA GLU A 92 -3.33 7.98 6.18
C GLU A 92 -2.49 6.98 6.99
N VAL A 93 -2.58 5.68 6.72
CA VAL A 93 -1.70 4.68 7.34
C VAL A 93 -0.23 4.87 6.91
N HIS A 94 0.04 5.27 5.66
CA HIS A 94 1.41 5.63 5.24
C HIS A 94 2.00 6.80 6.04
N LYS A 95 1.15 7.69 6.54
CA LYS A 95 1.55 8.89 7.28
C LYS A 95 1.72 8.65 8.78
N MET A 96 1.43 7.45 9.27
CA MET A 96 1.69 7.08 10.65
C MET A 96 3.19 7.05 10.92
N ASN A 97 3.56 7.28 12.19
CA ASN A 97 4.92 7.00 12.63
C ASN A 97 5.22 5.50 12.49
N ASP A 98 6.50 5.17 12.35
CA ASP A 98 6.91 3.81 11.98
C ASP A 98 6.49 2.76 13.00
N ALA A 99 6.55 3.08 14.29
CA ALA A 99 6.18 2.14 15.35
C ALA A 99 4.68 1.80 15.31
N ASP A 100 3.82 2.80 15.11
CA ASP A 100 2.38 2.58 14.99
C ASP A 100 2.00 1.89 13.69
N ARG A 101 2.66 2.24 12.58
CA ARG A 101 2.43 1.59 11.28
C ARG A 101 2.83 0.11 11.33
N ASP A 102 4.02 -0.18 11.85
CA ASP A 102 4.51 -1.54 12.04
C ASP A 102 3.59 -2.33 12.96
N TRP A 103 3.13 -1.74 14.05
CA TRP A 103 2.17 -2.37 14.94
C TRP A 103 0.81 -2.65 14.29
N LEU A 104 0.33 -1.75 13.41
CA LEU A 104 -0.98 -1.87 12.77
C LEU A 104 -0.99 -2.86 11.60
N ILE A 105 0.06 -2.85 10.77
CA ILE A 105 0.07 -3.54 9.47
C ILE A 105 1.34 -4.33 9.18
N ALA A 106 2.41 -4.17 9.98
CA ALA A 106 3.68 -4.88 9.83
C ALA A 106 4.15 -5.01 8.38
N ASP A 107 4.54 -6.22 7.98
CA ASP A 107 5.04 -6.57 6.64
C ASP A 107 4.03 -6.33 5.51
N SER A 108 2.72 -6.22 5.82
CA SER A 108 1.71 -5.97 4.78
C SER A 108 1.92 -4.64 4.05
N LEU A 109 2.67 -3.68 4.63
CA LEU A 109 3.02 -2.45 3.94
C LEU A 109 3.73 -2.70 2.61
N THR A 110 4.72 -3.60 2.59
CA THR A 110 5.57 -3.86 1.42
C THR A 110 5.05 -5.02 0.55
N GLU A 111 4.14 -5.83 1.07
CA GLU A 111 3.60 -7.01 0.38
C GLU A 111 2.25 -6.73 -0.29
N ASP A 112 1.23 -6.33 0.48
CA ASP A 112 -0.16 -6.27 0.02
C ASP A 112 -0.65 -4.83 -0.26
N TRP A 113 -0.05 -3.85 0.42
CA TRP A 113 -0.53 -2.47 0.41
C TRP A 113 -0.56 -1.80 -0.97
N PRO A 114 0.44 -2.00 -1.86
CA PRO A 114 0.39 -1.46 -3.22
C PRO A 114 -0.87 -1.89 -3.99
N GLN A 115 -1.30 -3.14 -3.82
CA GLN A 115 -2.48 -3.69 -4.49
C GLN A 115 -3.77 -3.14 -3.86
N LEU A 116 -3.82 -2.98 -2.54
CA LEU A 116 -4.97 -2.35 -1.86
C LEU A 116 -5.15 -0.88 -2.29
N LEU A 117 -4.05 -0.12 -2.36
CA LEU A 117 -4.06 1.25 -2.86
C LEU A 117 -4.53 1.33 -4.32
N ALA A 118 -4.03 0.44 -5.17
CA ALA A 118 -4.44 0.37 -6.57
C ALA A 118 -5.93 -0.01 -6.72
N ALA A 119 -6.42 -0.98 -5.93
CA ALA A 119 -7.79 -1.45 -5.99
C ALA A 119 -8.82 -0.36 -5.63
N THR A 120 -8.42 0.58 -4.77
CA THR A 120 -9.26 1.66 -4.25
C THR A 120 -9.06 3.00 -4.96
N PHE A 121 -8.19 3.06 -5.97
CA PHE A 121 -7.84 4.31 -6.64
C PHE A 121 -9.05 4.99 -7.31
N GLU A 122 -9.30 6.24 -6.95
CA GLU A 122 -10.46 7.02 -7.41
C GLU A 122 -10.12 7.98 -8.58
N GLY A 123 -8.92 7.88 -9.17
CA GLY A 123 -8.53 8.63 -10.38
C GLY A 123 -7.60 9.83 -10.18
N ASP A 124 -7.36 10.22 -8.92
CA ASP A 124 -6.49 11.34 -8.55
C ASP A 124 -5.14 10.88 -7.97
N LEU A 125 -4.06 11.22 -8.67
CA LEU A 125 -2.69 10.89 -8.25
C LEU A 125 -2.13 11.89 -7.23
N GLN A 126 -2.81 13.02 -6.99
CA GLN A 126 -2.27 14.09 -6.15
C GLN A 126 -2.06 13.63 -4.69
N PRO A 127 -2.98 12.92 -4.02
CA PRO A 127 -2.75 12.38 -2.68
C PRO A 127 -1.58 11.37 -2.61
N ILE A 128 -1.44 10.50 -3.61
CA ILE A 128 -0.32 9.56 -3.75
C ILE A 128 1.00 10.34 -3.87
N THR A 129 1.03 11.36 -4.73
CA THR A 129 2.22 12.20 -4.96
C THR A 129 2.66 12.89 -3.67
N GLN A 130 1.72 13.36 -2.85
CA GLN A 130 2.03 13.98 -1.56
C GLN A 130 2.75 13.00 -0.62
N VAL A 131 2.31 11.75 -0.55
CA VAL A 131 2.98 10.73 0.28
C VAL A 131 4.38 10.43 -0.24
N VAL A 132 4.54 10.23 -1.55
CA VAL A 132 5.86 9.91 -2.16
C VAL A 132 6.90 11.01 -1.89
N LEU A 133 6.48 12.28 -1.96
CA LEU A 133 7.39 13.43 -1.83
C LEU A 133 7.58 13.91 -0.37
N ASP A 134 6.88 13.33 0.60
CA ASP A 134 7.00 13.71 2.01
C ASP A 134 8.23 13.06 2.65
N GLN A 135 9.35 13.77 2.66
CA GLN A 135 10.62 13.32 3.25
C GLN A 135 10.57 13.12 4.78
N SER A 136 9.47 13.51 5.46
CA SER A 136 9.30 13.21 6.88
C SER A 136 8.82 11.79 7.15
N LEU A 137 8.35 11.09 6.11
CA LEU A 137 7.90 9.71 6.18
C LEU A 137 9.04 8.74 5.88
N ASP A 138 8.91 7.53 6.43
CA ASP A 138 9.80 6.41 6.14
C ASP A 138 9.85 6.08 4.63
N GLU A 139 11.02 5.68 4.15
CA GLU A 139 11.27 5.48 2.73
C GLU A 139 10.50 4.30 2.13
N PHE A 140 10.20 3.25 2.92
CA PHE A 140 9.34 2.15 2.46
C PHE A 140 7.90 2.62 2.34
N ALA A 141 7.40 3.37 3.33
CA ALA A 141 6.07 3.97 3.26
C ALA A 141 5.91 4.91 2.05
N ARG A 142 6.97 5.64 1.67
CA ARG A 142 6.97 6.52 0.48
C ARG A 142 7.10 5.76 -0.83
N ALA A 143 7.79 4.61 -0.84
CA ALA A 143 8.03 3.83 -2.04
C ALA A 143 6.80 3.02 -2.49
N MET A 144 6.01 2.49 -1.57
CA MET A 144 4.87 1.61 -1.91
C MET A 144 3.77 2.27 -2.77
N PRO A 145 3.43 3.56 -2.58
CA PRO A 145 2.53 4.26 -3.51
C PRO A 145 3.06 4.34 -4.95
N VAL A 146 4.39 4.31 -5.16
CA VAL A 146 5.00 4.24 -6.51
C VAL A 146 4.67 2.90 -7.18
N GLU A 147 4.73 1.81 -6.42
CA GLU A 147 4.35 0.47 -6.86
C GLU A 147 2.84 0.35 -7.13
N ALA A 148 1.99 1.00 -6.33
CA ALA A 148 0.56 1.07 -6.58
C ALA A 148 0.25 1.71 -7.95
N VAL A 149 0.96 2.78 -8.32
CA VAL A 149 0.80 3.42 -9.65
C VAL A 149 1.29 2.50 -10.77
N ALA A 150 2.32 1.69 -10.53
CA ALA A 150 2.75 0.69 -11.49
C ALA A 150 1.68 -0.40 -11.70
N ALA A 151 1.08 -0.91 -10.62
CA ALA A 151 -0.03 -1.86 -10.68
C ALA A 151 -1.24 -1.28 -11.43
N LEU A 152 -1.62 -0.03 -11.14
CA LEU A 152 -2.69 0.68 -11.86
C LEU A 152 -2.43 0.75 -13.37
N THR A 153 -1.16 0.95 -13.76
CA THR A 153 -0.74 1.03 -15.17
C THR A 153 -0.78 -0.34 -15.81
N TYR A 154 -0.25 -1.37 -15.14
CA TYR A 154 -0.23 -2.75 -15.63
C TYR A 154 -1.64 -3.30 -15.88
N HIS A 155 -2.59 -3.00 -14.98
CA HIS A 155 -3.99 -3.42 -15.13
C HIS A 155 -4.81 -2.52 -16.08
N GLY A 156 -4.22 -1.46 -16.63
CA GLY A 156 -4.89 -0.55 -17.56
C GLY A 156 -5.87 0.43 -16.91
N THR A 157 -5.94 0.50 -15.58
CA THR A 157 -6.75 1.48 -14.83
C THR A 157 -6.20 2.90 -15.02
N LEU A 158 -4.87 3.04 -15.06
CA LEU A 158 -4.19 4.29 -15.38
C LEU A 158 -3.58 4.22 -16.79
N PRO A 159 -3.90 5.14 -17.70
CA PRO A 159 -3.30 5.16 -19.03
C PRO A 159 -1.78 5.29 -18.96
N GLN A 160 -1.06 4.52 -19.79
CA GLN A 160 0.40 4.47 -19.80
C GLN A 160 1.04 5.85 -19.95
N GLU A 161 0.52 6.72 -20.82
CA GLU A 161 1.02 8.09 -21.00
C GLU A 161 0.87 8.96 -19.73
N LYS A 162 -0.23 8.78 -18.99
CA LYS A 162 -0.47 9.50 -17.73
C LYS A 162 0.48 9.00 -16.64
N ALA A 163 0.69 7.69 -16.56
CA ALA A 163 1.66 7.08 -15.64
C ALA A 163 3.10 7.51 -15.95
N GLU A 164 3.51 7.45 -17.22
CA GLU A 164 4.84 7.87 -17.66
C GLU A 164 5.11 9.35 -17.35
N SER A 165 4.12 10.21 -17.58
CA SER A 165 4.21 11.63 -17.20
C SER A 165 4.35 11.81 -15.69
N TRP A 166 3.63 11.02 -14.89
CA TRP A 166 3.71 11.06 -13.44
C TRP A 166 5.09 10.60 -12.93
N PHE A 167 5.59 9.45 -13.39
CA PHE A 167 6.94 8.99 -13.05
C PHE A 167 8.01 9.99 -13.49
N ALA A 168 7.90 10.55 -14.71
CA ALA A 168 8.82 11.59 -15.20
C ALA A 168 8.89 12.81 -14.27
N SER A 169 7.75 13.18 -13.67
CA SER A 169 7.66 14.28 -12.71
C SER A 169 8.32 13.96 -11.37
N LEU A 170 8.29 12.70 -10.91
CA LEU A 170 8.97 12.28 -9.69
C LEU A 170 10.49 12.39 -9.83
N PHE A 171 11.04 11.99 -10.98
CA PHE A 171 12.47 12.17 -11.29
C PHE A 171 12.93 13.63 -11.16
N GLU A 172 12.03 14.61 -11.25
CA GLU A 172 12.32 16.05 -11.16
C GLU A 172 12.09 16.59 -9.74
N GLN A 173 11.05 16.12 -9.06
CA GLN A 173 10.60 16.65 -7.78
C GLN A 173 11.25 15.99 -6.56
N MET A 174 11.64 14.72 -6.66
CA MET A 174 12.28 14.01 -5.55
C MET A 174 13.60 14.66 -5.14
N GLU A 175 13.94 14.49 -3.87
CA GLU A 175 15.21 14.89 -3.28
C GLU A 175 16.40 14.33 -4.03
N ARG A 176 17.54 15.03 -3.94
CA ARG A 176 18.82 14.61 -4.54
C ARG A 176 19.72 13.93 -3.52
N GLU A 177 19.09 13.12 -2.67
CA GLU A 177 19.73 12.23 -1.72
C GLU A 177 19.31 10.79 -2.06
N PRO A 178 20.18 9.79 -1.81
CA PRO A 178 19.83 8.39 -2.01
C PRO A 178 18.74 7.97 -1.03
N CYS A 179 17.72 7.24 -1.52
CA CYS A 179 16.67 6.64 -0.69
C CYS A 179 15.97 5.51 -1.46
N TYR A 180 15.31 4.61 -0.75
CA TYR A 180 14.63 3.45 -1.32
C TYR A 180 13.54 3.81 -2.35
N VAL A 181 12.98 5.02 -2.25
CA VAL A 181 12.00 5.54 -3.23
C VAL A 181 12.63 5.66 -4.63
N TRP A 182 13.92 6.02 -4.72
CA TRP A 182 14.64 6.06 -6.00
C TRP A 182 14.77 4.67 -6.60
N ASP A 183 15.15 3.68 -5.79
CA ASP A 183 15.30 2.28 -6.24
C ASP A 183 13.96 1.72 -6.74
N LYS A 184 12.89 1.98 -5.99
CA LYS A 184 11.54 1.58 -6.41
C LYS A 184 11.12 2.29 -7.71
N LEU A 185 11.34 3.59 -7.83
CA LEU A 185 10.99 4.36 -9.03
C LEU A 185 11.68 3.82 -10.28
N VAL A 186 12.99 3.59 -10.23
CA VAL A 186 13.72 3.07 -11.41
C VAL A 186 13.32 1.65 -11.76
N SER A 187 13.06 0.80 -10.76
CA SER A 187 12.59 -0.58 -10.94
C SER A 187 11.23 -0.62 -11.63
N VAL A 188 10.21 0.10 -11.12
CA VAL A 188 8.88 0.06 -11.73
C VAL A 188 8.85 0.64 -13.14
N VAL A 189 9.65 1.68 -13.41
CA VAL A 189 9.79 2.27 -14.75
C VAL A 189 10.43 1.27 -15.72
N ALA A 190 11.38 0.46 -15.24
CA ALA A 190 11.98 -0.60 -16.02
C ALA A 190 11.00 -1.74 -16.29
N ASP A 191 10.25 -2.19 -15.28
CA ASP A 191 9.25 -3.26 -15.40
C ASP A 191 8.12 -2.89 -16.37
N LEU A 192 7.67 -1.63 -16.35
CA LEU A 192 6.71 -1.08 -17.31
C LEU A 192 7.32 -0.77 -18.69
N ARG A 193 8.63 -0.97 -18.85
CA ARG A 193 9.39 -0.74 -20.09
C ARG A 193 9.21 0.68 -20.67
N MET A 194 9.13 1.69 -19.81
CA MET A 194 9.01 3.10 -20.21
C MET A 194 10.37 3.66 -20.69
N THR A 195 10.82 3.19 -21.86
CA THR A 195 12.17 3.45 -22.40
C THR A 195 12.48 4.94 -22.63
N THR A 196 11.46 5.77 -22.81
CA THR A 196 11.56 7.24 -22.87
C THR A 196 12.16 7.85 -21.59
N LEU A 197 12.01 7.19 -20.44
CA LEU A 197 12.54 7.63 -19.15
C LEU A 197 13.95 7.11 -18.85
N LEU A 198 14.54 6.27 -19.72
CA LEU A 198 15.91 5.75 -19.55
C LEU A 198 16.98 6.85 -19.36
N PRO A 199 16.92 8.02 -20.03
CA PRO A 199 17.84 9.12 -19.74
C PRO A 199 17.76 9.61 -18.28
N LYS A 200 16.55 9.66 -17.71
CA LYS A 200 16.32 10.08 -16.30
C LYS A 200 16.85 9.03 -15.33
N ILE A 201 16.60 7.74 -15.58
CA ILE A 201 17.21 6.63 -14.84
C ILE A 201 18.74 6.76 -14.88
N SER A 202 19.33 6.91 -16.06
CA SER A 202 20.79 7.03 -16.21
C SER A 202 21.38 8.23 -15.46
N GLN A 203 20.61 9.31 -15.32
CA GLN A 203 21.01 10.48 -14.53
C GLN A 203 20.94 10.21 -13.02
N ALA A 204 19.94 9.45 -12.55
CA ALA A 204 19.82 9.05 -11.15
C ALA A 204 21.03 8.22 -10.70
N PHE A 205 21.43 7.21 -11.47
CA PHE A 205 22.64 6.40 -11.19
C PHE A 205 23.92 7.25 -11.19
N LYS A 206 24.10 8.15 -12.17
CA LYS A 206 25.25 9.06 -12.18
C LYS A 206 25.29 10.00 -10.97
N GLY A 207 24.13 10.31 -10.40
CA GLY A 207 23.99 11.10 -9.18
C GLY A 207 24.10 10.28 -7.90
N HIS A 208 24.34 8.96 -8.00
CA HIS A 208 24.34 8.02 -6.87
C HIS A 208 23.05 8.08 -6.04
N LEU A 209 21.90 8.30 -6.70
CA LEU A 209 20.60 8.40 -6.03
C LEU A 209 19.96 7.03 -5.76
N CYS A 210 20.45 5.98 -6.40
CA CYS A 210 20.02 4.59 -6.23
C CYS A 210 21.08 3.80 -5.46
N ASP A 211 20.66 2.83 -4.67
CA ASP A 211 21.56 1.89 -4.00
C ASP A 211 21.94 0.76 -4.97
N GLU A 212 23.19 0.75 -5.43
CA GLU A 212 23.70 -0.27 -6.36
C GLU A 212 24.12 -1.58 -5.65
N ASP A 213 24.24 -1.58 -4.32
CA ASP A 213 24.66 -2.75 -3.54
C ASP A 213 23.48 -3.67 -3.18
N TYR A 214 22.29 -3.08 -2.96
CA TYR A 214 21.05 -3.80 -2.67
C TYR A 214 20.01 -3.73 -3.78
N GLY A 215 20.13 -2.75 -4.69
CA GLY A 215 19.23 -2.54 -5.81
C GLY A 215 19.70 -3.16 -7.13
N TRP A 216 19.04 -2.76 -8.21
CA TRP A 216 19.39 -3.20 -9.56
C TRP A 216 20.44 -2.27 -10.16
N SER A 217 21.42 -2.83 -10.88
CA SER A 217 22.34 -1.97 -11.62
C SER A 217 21.64 -1.33 -12.82
N LEU A 218 22.21 -0.24 -13.35
CA LEU A 218 21.75 0.37 -14.60
C LEU A 218 21.78 -0.63 -15.78
N ALA A 219 22.67 -1.63 -15.75
CA ALA A 219 22.73 -2.66 -16.78
C ALA A 219 21.54 -3.63 -16.66
N ASP A 220 21.18 -4.03 -15.45
CA ASP A 220 20.05 -4.92 -15.17
C ASP A 220 18.72 -4.28 -15.61
N LEU A 221 18.52 -3.01 -15.24
CA LEU A 221 17.33 -2.26 -15.65
C LEU A 221 17.22 -2.17 -17.18
N LYS A 222 18.33 -1.94 -17.89
CA LYS A 222 18.33 -1.93 -19.38
C LYS A 222 17.98 -3.30 -19.97
N ASN A 223 18.45 -4.38 -19.35
CA ASN A 223 18.13 -5.75 -19.79
C ASN A 223 16.63 -6.03 -19.61
N VAL A 224 16.05 -5.67 -18.47
CA VAL A 224 14.61 -5.85 -18.21
C VAL A 224 13.75 -5.00 -19.13
N MET A 225 14.13 -3.75 -19.37
CA MET A 225 13.46 -2.89 -20.37
C MET A 225 13.52 -3.48 -21.78
N ALA A 226 14.61 -4.19 -22.13
CA ALA A 226 14.75 -4.90 -23.38
C ALA A 226 14.00 -6.26 -23.43
N GLY A 227 13.31 -6.63 -22.34
CA GLY A 227 12.57 -7.87 -22.21
C GLY A 227 13.44 -9.11 -22.00
N ARG A 228 14.67 -8.94 -21.51
CA ARG A 228 15.56 -10.04 -21.14
C ARG A 228 15.31 -10.44 -19.69
N ASN A 229 15.49 -11.72 -19.40
CA ASN A 229 15.45 -12.22 -18.04
C ASN A 229 16.65 -11.66 -17.26
N PRO A 230 16.46 -10.95 -16.13
CA PRO A 230 17.58 -10.43 -15.34
C PRO A 230 18.38 -11.54 -14.63
N TRP A 231 17.87 -12.77 -14.62
CA TRP A 231 18.48 -13.94 -13.98
C TRP A 231 19.20 -14.89 -14.96
N GLU A 232 19.33 -14.51 -16.24
CA GLU A 232 20.08 -15.23 -17.30
C GLU A 232 21.38 -14.52 -17.66
#